data_AF-A0A359EDV4-F1
#
_entry.id   AF-A0A359EDV4-F1
#
_cell.length_a   1.000
_cell.length_b   1.000
_cell.length_c   1.000
_cell.angle_alpha   90.00
_cell.angle_beta   90.00
_cell.angle_gamma   90.00
#
_symmetry.space_group_name_H-M   'P 1'
#
loop_
_entity.id
_entity.type
_entity.pdbx_description
1 polymer ?
#
loop_
_entity_poly.entity_id
_entity_poly.type
_entity_poly.pdbx_seq_one_letter_code
_entity_poly.pdbx_strand_id
1 'polypeptide(L)'
;QAWQDQRTVTVLIEKFQLQSLSVGVEQFLAEVDRQVPELEDVSGDFIEDQMRINPPVDPLFRVGEVGLGYDKDRDRVVLQTRELLTEEEEPESASVVRFWCTREQIRKMARWGAEIVTRGRPTCPQCGAPEEPEGHFCPKKNGHKH
;
A
#
# COMPACT_ATOMS: atom_id res chain seq x y z
N GLN A 1 -5.62 4.78 -5.10
CA GLN A 1 -6.81 5.60 -5.43
C GLN A 1 -8.03 4.89 -4.89
N ALA A 2 -9.06 5.65 -4.53
CA ALA A 2 -10.39 5.12 -4.24
C ALA A 2 -11.43 5.95 -4.99
N TRP A 3 -12.53 5.30 -5.35
CA TRP A 3 -13.60 5.91 -6.14
C TRP A 3 -14.95 5.70 -5.47
N GLN A 4 -15.77 6.74 -5.47
CA GLN A 4 -17.17 6.68 -5.10
C GLN A 4 -17.95 7.64 -5.99
N ASP A 5 -18.91 7.12 -6.74
CA ASP A 5 -19.68 7.86 -7.74
C ASP A 5 -18.77 8.63 -8.72
N GLN A 6 -18.80 9.96 -8.69
CA GLN A 6 -17.97 10.84 -9.53
C GLN A 6 -16.71 11.35 -8.82
N ARG A 7 -16.43 10.88 -7.60
CA ARG A 7 -15.30 11.35 -6.79
C ARG A 7 -14.18 10.33 -6.79
N THR A 8 -12.99 10.79 -7.18
CA THR A 8 -11.74 10.05 -7.05
C THR A 8 -10.91 10.69 -5.96
N VAL A 9 -10.43 9.89 -5.02
CA VAL A 9 -9.44 10.33 -4.02
C VAL A 9 -8.12 9.60 -4.28
N THR A 10 -7.05 10.38 -4.39
CA THR A 10 -5.69 9.88 -4.57
C THR A 10 -4.85 10.34 -3.38
N VAL A 11 -4.06 9.44 -2.82
CA VAL A 11 -3.00 9.75 -1.85
C VAL A 11 -1.72 9.09 -2.35
N LEU A 12 -0.58 9.68 -2.00
CA LEU A 12 0.74 9.18 -2.39
C LEU A 12 1.35 8.36 -1.25
N ILE A 13 1.73 7.11 -1.52
CA ILE A 13 2.40 6.22 -0.55
C ILE A 13 3.77 5.81 -1.06
N GLU A 14 4.69 5.55 -0.14
CA GLU A 14 6.01 5.00 -0.43
C GLU A 14 5.94 3.49 -0.72
N LYS A 15 6.92 2.98 -1.48
CA LYS A 15 6.99 1.54 -1.83
C LYS A 15 7.01 0.66 -0.58
N PHE A 16 7.75 1.06 0.45
CA PHE A 16 7.84 0.31 1.71
C PHE A 16 6.52 0.31 2.49
N GLN A 17 5.77 1.42 2.44
CA GLN A 17 4.43 1.51 3.04
C GLN A 17 3.46 0.56 2.31
N LEU A 18 3.48 0.51 0.98
CA LEU A 18 2.67 -0.44 0.21
C LEU A 18 3.02 -1.90 0.54
N GLN A 19 4.30 -2.23 0.65
CA GLN A 19 4.76 -3.57 1.02
C GLN A 19 4.26 -3.95 2.42
N SER A 20 4.44 -3.07 3.40
CA SER A 20 4.01 -3.30 4.78
C SER A 20 2.49 -3.41 4.89
N LEU A 21 1.76 -2.54 4.18
CA LEU A 21 0.30 -2.56 4.13
C LEU A 21 -0.22 -3.87 3.51
N SER A 22 0.42 -4.36 2.45
CA SER A 22 0.00 -5.60 1.77
C SER A 22 0.05 -6.80 2.72
N VAL A 23 1.12 -6.92 3.51
CA VAL A 23 1.25 -7.96 4.54
C VAL A 23 0.28 -7.72 5.70
N GLY A 24 0.19 -6.46 6.16
CA GLY A 24 -0.66 -6.08 7.29
C GLY A 24 -2.14 -6.34 7.03
N VAL A 25 -2.63 -6.16 5.80
CA VAL A 25 -4.03 -6.46 5.43
C VAL A 25 -4.35 -7.94 5.56
N GLU A 26 -3.47 -8.84 5.10
CA GLU A 26 -3.72 -10.29 5.20
C GLU A 26 -3.74 -10.75 6.68
N GLN A 27 -2.81 -10.22 7.50
CA GLN A 27 -2.80 -10.48 8.94
C GLN A 27 -4.05 -9.94 9.64
N PHE A 28 -4.45 -8.72 9.28
CA PHE A 28 -5.63 -8.06 9.83
C PHE A 28 -6.91 -8.81 9.49
N LEU A 29 -7.09 -9.25 8.23
CA LEU A 29 -8.27 -10.03 7.85
C LEU A 29 -8.31 -11.38 8.55
N ALA A 30 -7.16 -12.05 8.72
CA ALA A 30 -7.09 -13.30 9.51
C ALA A 30 -7.44 -13.07 10.99
N GLU A 31 -7.21 -11.88 11.54
CA GLU A 31 -7.70 -11.53 12.88
C GLU A 31 -9.20 -11.26 12.89
N VAL A 32 -9.73 -10.55 11.90
CA VAL A 32 -11.18 -10.32 11.75
C VAL A 32 -11.93 -11.65 11.66
N ASP A 33 -11.46 -12.59 10.84
CA ASP A 33 -12.08 -13.91 10.67
C ASP A 33 -12.06 -14.73 11.98
N ARG A 34 -11.01 -14.57 12.81
CA ARG A 34 -10.96 -15.20 14.15
C ARG A 34 -11.93 -14.55 15.14
N GLN A 35 -12.17 -13.25 15.03
CA GLN A 35 -13.05 -12.52 15.93
C GLN A 35 -14.53 -12.63 15.54
N VAL A 36 -14.83 -12.91 14.27
CA VAL A 36 -16.19 -12.99 13.71
C VAL A 36 -16.28 -14.22 12.78
N PRO A 37 -16.33 -15.44 13.34
CA PRO A 37 -16.23 -16.68 12.57
C PRO A 37 -17.39 -16.94 11.61
N GLU A 38 -18.52 -16.25 11.78
CA GLU A 38 -19.67 -16.33 10.89
C GLU A 38 -19.46 -15.62 9.54
N LEU A 39 -18.39 -14.83 9.38
CA LEU A 39 -18.09 -14.18 8.12
C LEU A 39 -17.62 -15.19 7.08
N GLU A 40 -18.17 -15.06 5.87
CA GLU A 40 -17.66 -15.79 4.72
C GLU A 40 -16.24 -15.33 4.36
N ASP A 41 -15.40 -16.26 3.96
CA ASP A 41 -14.07 -15.95 3.41
C ASP A 41 -14.21 -15.17 2.09
N VAL A 42 -13.31 -14.22 1.86
CA VAL A 42 -13.36 -13.33 0.69
C VAL A 42 -12.21 -13.61 -0.26
N SER A 43 -12.48 -13.72 -1.56
CA SER A 43 -11.38 -13.87 -2.51
C SER A 43 -10.53 -12.60 -2.59
N GLY A 44 -9.22 -12.78 -2.70
CA GLY A 44 -8.29 -11.70 -3.04
C GLY A 44 -7.94 -11.66 -4.53
N ASP A 45 -8.55 -12.51 -5.35
CA ASP A 45 -8.26 -12.59 -6.78
C ASP A 45 -8.67 -11.30 -7.48
N PHE A 46 -7.82 -10.78 -8.36
CA PHE A 46 -8.04 -9.50 -9.03
C PHE A 46 -7.86 -9.63 -10.53
N ILE A 47 -8.50 -8.73 -11.26
CA ILE A 47 -8.30 -8.54 -12.70
C ILE A 47 -7.34 -7.35 -12.84
N GLU A 48 -6.12 -7.59 -13.33
CA GLU A 48 -5.05 -6.58 -13.38
C GLU A 48 -5.48 -5.25 -14.00
N ASP A 49 -6.24 -5.29 -15.10
CA ASP A 49 -6.70 -4.06 -15.77
C ASP A 49 -7.66 -3.22 -14.93
N GLN A 50 -8.38 -3.83 -13.98
CA GLN A 50 -9.24 -3.12 -13.03
C GLN A 50 -8.46 -2.53 -11.84
N MET A 51 -7.21 -2.95 -11.65
CA MET A 51 -6.37 -2.51 -10.53
C MET A 51 -5.48 -1.30 -10.88
N ARG A 52 -5.44 -0.92 -12.16
CA ARG A 52 -4.66 0.24 -12.63
C ARG A 52 -5.23 1.53 -12.07
N ILE A 53 -4.34 2.48 -11.78
CA ILE A 53 -4.74 3.86 -11.45
C ILE A 53 -5.28 4.56 -12.70
N ASN A 54 -6.23 5.47 -12.51
CA ASN A 54 -6.87 6.21 -13.58
C ASN A 54 -6.43 7.69 -13.56
N PRO A 55 -6.02 8.27 -14.70
CA PRO A 55 -5.73 9.69 -14.80
C PRO A 55 -7.03 10.54 -14.74
N PRO A 56 -6.97 11.80 -14.26
CA PRO A 56 -5.78 12.47 -13.74
C PRO A 56 -5.35 11.92 -12.36
N VAL A 57 -4.04 11.81 -12.16
CA VAL A 57 -3.46 11.38 -10.88
C VAL A 57 -3.07 12.64 -10.10
N ASP A 58 -3.98 13.11 -9.25
CA ASP A 58 -3.82 14.32 -8.44
C ASP A 58 -3.87 13.95 -6.94
N PRO A 59 -2.72 13.65 -6.31
CA PRO A 59 -2.67 13.22 -4.92
C PRO A 59 -2.95 14.37 -3.95
N LEU A 60 -3.85 14.14 -2.99
CA LEU A 60 -4.16 15.11 -1.94
C LEU A 60 -2.95 15.41 -1.04
N PHE A 61 -2.21 14.38 -0.67
CA PHE A 61 -0.99 14.49 0.15
C PHE A 61 -0.14 13.22 0.05
N ARG A 62 1.09 13.32 0.58
CA ARG A 62 1.95 12.16 0.86
C ARG A 62 1.60 11.57 2.22
N VAL A 63 1.44 10.26 2.29
CA VAL A 63 1.05 9.56 3.51
C VAL A 63 2.26 9.38 4.43
N GLY A 64 2.12 9.78 5.69
CA GLY A 64 3.06 9.48 6.77
C GLY A 64 2.69 8.20 7.51
N GLU A 65 1.41 8.04 7.83
CA GLU A 65 0.90 6.91 8.62
C GLU A 65 -0.29 6.23 7.94
N VAL A 66 -0.36 4.91 8.10
CA VAL A 66 -1.45 4.07 7.62
C VAL A 66 -1.99 3.24 8.78
N GLY A 67 -3.31 3.20 8.93
CA GLY A 67 -4.01 2.38 9.93
C GLY A 67 -5.15 1.58 9.31
N LEU A 68 -5.45 0.44 9.91
CA LEU A 68 -6.58 -0.43 9.55
C LEU A 68 -7.56 -0.51 10.73
N GLY A 69 -8.84 -0.53 10.44
CA GLY A 69 -9.91 -0.77 11.40
C GLY A 69 -11.06 -1.57 10.77
N TYR A 70 -11.87 -2.21 11.60
CA TYR A 70 -13.02 -3.00 11.17
C TYR A 70 -14.29 -2.54 11.90
N ASP A 71 -15.33 -2.22 11.13
CA ASP A 71 -16.68 -1.96 11.60
C ASP A 71 -17.49 -3.27 11.46
N LYS A 72 -17.71 -3.93 12.59
CA LYS A 72 -18.41 -5.23 12.67
C LYS A 72 -19.88 -5.11 12.28
N ASP A 73 -20.52 -4.00 12.65
CA ASP A 73 -21.96 -3.80 12.41
C ASP A 73 -22.27 -3.64 10.92
N ARG A 74 -21.30 -3.12 10.15
CA ARG A 74 -21.45 -2.86 8.70
C ARG A 74 -20.68 -3.82 7.80
N ASP A 75 -19.89 -4.74 8.35
CA ASP A 75 -18.87 -5.54 7.64
C ASP A 75 -18.05 -4.65 6.69
N ARG A 76 -17.36 -3.66 7.26
CA ARG A 76 -16.50 -2.73 6.50
C ARG A 76 -15.13 -2.60 7.13
N VAL A 77 -14.12 -2.60 6.27
CA VAL A 77 -12.75 -2.23 6.62
C VAL A 77 -12.58 -0.74 6.36
N VAL A 78 -11.95 -0.04 7.31
CA VAL A 78 -11.48 1.32 7.13
C VAL A 78 -9.97 1.32 7.00
N LEU A 79 -9.47 1.78 5.85
CA LEU A 79 -8.07 2.14 5.66
C LEU A 79 -7.94 3.64 5.93
N GLN A 80 -7.31 3.99 7.05
CA GLN A 80 -7.04 5.38 7.41
C GLN A 80 -5.62 5.75 6.96
N THR A 81 -5.48 6.89 6.28
CA THR A 81 -4.19 7.46 5.91
C THR A 81 -4.08 8.86 6.49
N ARG A 82 -2.95 9.17 7.12
CA ARG A 82 -2.62 10.49 7.64
C ARG A 82 -1.47 11.08 6.84
N GLU A 83 -1.56 12.36 6.55
CA GLU A 83 -0.54 13.16 5.88
C GLU A 83 0.81 13.11 6.60
N LEU A 84 1.88 13.05 5.82
CA LEU A 84 3.25 13.21 6.28
C LEU A 84 3.49 14.71 6.50
N LEU A 85 3.76 15.07 7.75
CA LEU A 85 4.13 16.41 8.15
C LEU A 85 5.65 16.56 8.25
N THR A 86 6.11 17.79 8.07
CA THR A 86 7.46 18.24 8.43
C THR A 86 7.59 18.48 9.93
N GLU A 87 8.82 18.56 10.45
CA GLU A 87 9.06 18.77 11.89
C GLU A 87 8.55 20.12 12.41
N GLU A 88 8.27 21.08 11.52
CA GLU A 88 7.79 22.42 11.86
C GLU A 88 6.25 22.49 11.97
N GLU A 89 5.54 21.44 11.54
CA GLU A 89 4.07 21.41 11.49
C GLU A 89 3.46 20.72 12.72
N GLU A 90 2.33 21.24 13.19
CA GLU A 90 1.60 20.67 14.33
C GLU A 90 0.90 19.35 13.93
N PRO A 91 0.97 18.26 14.73
CA PRO A 91 0.36 16.97 14.40
C PRO A 91 -1.14 17.01 14.03
N GLU A 92 -1.88 17.95 14.60
CA GLU A 92 -3.30 18.19 14.39
C GLU A 92 -3.60 18.78 13.00
N SER A 93 -2.61 19.39 12.35
CA SER A 93 -2.75 19.95 11.00
C SER A 93 -2.78 18.88 9.91
N ALA A 94 -2.35 17.65 10.20
CA ALA A 94 -2.27 16.57 9.22
C ALA A 94 -3.64 16.23 8.65
N SER A 95 -3.74 16.28 7.32
CA SER A 95 -4.92 15.78 6.62
C SER A 95 -5.12 14.28 6.87
N VAL A 96 -6.38 13.87 7.04
CA VAL A 96 -6.73 12.45 7.24
C VAL A 96 -7.79 12.04 6.22
N VAL A 97 -7.52 10.94 5.52
CA VAL A 97 -8.51 10.29 4.64
C VAL A 97 -8.83 8.91 5.20
N ARG A 98 -10.12 8.55 5.18
CA ARG A 98 -10.62 7.24 5.58
C ARG A 98 -11.31 6.59 4.39
N PHE A 99 -10.72 5.51 3.88
CA PHE A 99 -11.30 4.71 2.82
C PHE A 99 -12.08 3.56 3.42
N TRP A 100 -13.40 3.64 3.34
CA TRP A 100 -14.30 2.57 3.74
C TRP A 100 -14.50 1.61 2.56
N CYS A 101 -14.24 0.33 2.78
CA CYS A 101 -14.28 -0.69 1.74
C CYS A 101 -14.71 -2.04 2.30
N THR A 102 -15.08 -2.95 1.41
CA THR A 102 -15.34 -4.35 1.77
C THR A 102 -14.03 -5.08 2.07
N ARG A 103 -14.11 -6.20 2.81
CA ARG A 103 -12.97 -7.11 3.03
C ARG A 103 -12.36 -7.60 1.71
N GLU A 104 -13.21 -7.87 0.72
CA GLU A 104 -12.79 -8.28 -0.62
C GLU A 104 -11.97 -7.18 -1.32
N GLN A 105 -12.45 -5.92 -1.32
CA GLN A 105 -11.75 -4.81 -1.95
C GLN A 105 -10.38 -4.55 -1.34
N ILE A 106 -10.27 -4.55 0.01
CA ILE A 106 -8.97 -4.32 0.66
C ILE A 106 -8.01 -5.49 0.40
N ARG A 107 -8.50 -6.74 0.37
CA ARG A 107 -7.69 -7.93 0.07
C ARG A 107 -7.16 -7.88 -1.37
N LYS A 108 -8.01 -7.55 -2.36
CA LYS A 108 -7.59 -7.34 -3.76
C LYS A 108 -6.52 -6.25 -3.87
N MET A 109 -6.73 -5.11 -3.19
CA MET A 109 -5.76 -4.00 -3.17
C MET A 109 -4.41 -4.44 -2.58
N ALA A 110 -4.42 -5.17 -1.46
CA ALA A 110 -3.22 -5.68 -0.83
C ALA A 110 -2.45 -6.67 -1.72
N ARG A 111 -3.15 -7.63 -2.34
CA ARG A 111 -2.49 -8.60 -3.25
C ARG A 111 -1.94 -7.94 -4.50
N TRP A 112 -2.67 -6.99 -5.08
CA TRP A 112 -2.14 -6.18 -6.17
C TRP A 112 -0.94 -5.33 -5.75
N GLY A 113 -0.98 -4.77 -4.54
CA GLY A 113 0.13 -4.02 -3.95
C GLY A 113 1.39 -4.86 -3.81
N ALA A 114 1.25 -6.09 -3.31
CA ALA A 114 2.35 -7.05 -3.21
C ALA A 114 2.97 -7.34 -4.58
N GLU A 115 2.14 -7.59 -5.60
CA GLU A 115 2.58 -7.81 -6.97
C GLU A 115 3.36 -6.60 -7.52
N ILE A 116 2.81 -5.39 -7.39
CA ILE A 116 3.43 -4.15 -7.88
C ILE A 116 4.78 -3.86 -7.21
N VAL A 117 4.93 -4.18 -5.92
CA VAL A 117 6.20 -4.02 -5.20
C VAL A 117 7.32 -4.87 -5.83
N THR A 118 7.00 -6.06 -6.36
CA THR A 118 7.98 -6.93 -7.02
C THR A 118 8.39 -6.45 -8.41
N ARG A 119 7.54 -5.68 -9.09
CA ARG A 119 7.77 -5.15 -10.45
C ARG A 119 8.75 -3.96 -10.50
N GLY A 120 9.25 -3.51 -9.36
CA GLY A 120 10.29 -2.48 -9.31
C GLY A 120 11.66 -3.00 -9.77
N ARG A 121 12.60 -2.07 -10.07
CA ARG A 121 13.99 -2.42 -10.38
C ARG A 121 14.58 -3.34 -9.31
N PRO A 122 15.20 -4.49 -9.68
CA PRO A 122 15.84 -5.37 -8.71
C PRO A 122 16.93 -4.61 -7.96
N THR A 123 17.15 -4.92 -6.68
CA THR A 123 18.24 -4.32 -5.89
C THR A 123 19.48 -5.21 -5.95
N CYS A 124 20.65 -4.60 -6.02
CA CYS A 124 21.91 -5.32 -5.99
C CYS A 124 22.06 -6.10 -4.68
N PRO A 125 22.28 -7.43 -4.71
CA PRO A 125 22.42 -8.24 -3.50
C PRO A 125 23.69 -7.90 -2.69
N GLN A 126 24.65 -7.15 -3.26
CA GLN A 126 25.87 -6.76 -2.56
C GLN A 126 25.77 -5.36 -1.94
N CYS A 127 25.39 -4.33 -2.71
CA CYS A 127 25.38 -2.95 -2.22
C CYS A 127 23.98 -2.44 -1.84
N GLY A 128 22.90 -3.14 -2.21
CA GLY A 128 21.52 -2.73 -1.96
C GLY A 128 20.98 -1.63 -2.88
N ALA A 129 21.77 -1.12 -3.82
CA ALA A 129 21.32 -0.09 -4.77
C ALA A 129 20.38 -0.67 -5.84
N PRO A 130 19.43 0.11 -6.39
CA PRO A 130 18.62 -0.31 -7.53
C PRO A 130 19.51 -0.62 -8.74
N GLU A 131 19.25 -1.74 -9.41
CA GLU A 131 19.90 -2.12 -10.65
C GLU A 131 19.07 -1.66 -11.86
N GLU A 132 19.71 -0.98 -12.80
CA GLU A 132 19.14 -0.79 -14.13
C GLU A 132 19.12 -2.11 -14.91
N PRO A 133 18.24 -2.26 -15.90
CA PRO A 133 18.23 -3.43 -16.79
C PRO A 133 19.59 -3.70 -17.46
N GLU A 134 20.36 -2.65 -17.77
CA GLU A 134 21.70 -2.73 -18.36
C GLU A 134 22.81 -3.06 -17.32
N GLY A 135 22.43 -3.22 -16.04
CA GLY A 135 23.32 -3.38 -14.90
C GLY A 135 23.64 -2.08 -14.18
N HIS A 136 24.22 -2.16 -12.99
CA HIS A 136 24.72 -1.00 -12.25
C HIS A 136 26.20 -1.17 -11.90
N PHE A 137 26.88 -0.05 -11.71
CA PHE A 137 28.21 -0.06 -11.12
C PHE A 137 28.12 -0.38 -9.63
N CYS A 138 28.54 -1.58 -9.23
CA CYS A 138 28.56 -1.99 -7.82
C CYS A 138 29.92 -1.68 -7.18
N PRO A 139 30.01 -0.72 -6.25
CA PRO A 139 31.29 -0.41 -5.58
C PRO A 139 31.87 -1.61 -4.83
N LYS A 140 31.02 -2.51 -4.33
CA LYS A 140 31.44 -3.72 -3.60
C LYS A 140 31.98 -4.85 -4.50
N LYS A 141 31.69 -4.84 -5.81
CA LYS A 141 32.28 -5.80 -6.78
C LYS A 141 33.70 -5.42 -7.20
N ASN A 142 34.10 -4.15 -7.04
CA ASN A 142 35.43 -3.65 -7.45
C ASN A 142 36.53 -3.88 -6.40
N GLY A 143 36.36 -4.86 -5.51
CA GLY A 143 37.32 -5.21 -4.46
C GLY A 143 38.58 -5.96 -4.92
N HIS A 144 38.84 -6.08 -6.23
CA HIS A 144 40.10 -6.64 -6.74
C HIS A 144 40.84 -5.64 -7.61
N LYS A 145 41.76 -4.91 -7.00
CA LYS A 145 42.96 -4.38 -7.67
C LYS A 145 44.16 -4.70 -6.78
N HIS A 146 45.03 -5.56 -7.33
CA HIS A 146 46.43 -5.89 -7.03
C HIS A 146 47.03 -5.45 -5.69
#